data_AF-D5RM20-F1
#
_entry.id   AF-D5RM20-F1
#
_cell.length_a   1.000
_cell.length_b   1.000
_cell.length_c   1.000
_cell.angle_alpha   90.00
_cell.angle_beta   90.00
_cell.angle_gamma   90.00
#
_symmetry.space_group_name_H-M   'P 1'
#
loop_
_entity.id
_entity.type
_entity.pdbx_description
1 polymer ?
#
loop_
_entity_poly.entity_id
_entity_poly.type
_entity_poly.pdbx_seq_one_letter_code
_entity_poly.pdbx_strand_id
1 'polypeptide(L)'
;MSDSDNVIASLRGNLTATAASLLQELEELSRVIATARAEVVALRAEGLDEATIPTATDELAAIVQHTAQATHEILDACEQLETLAPKAEGDVADGMTTATTRIYEACAFQDITGQRIAKVVNALQTIEARIGKAKANLATQGVTTLTAPTLPATPGTPALAAPRRR
;
A
#
# COMPACT_ATOMS: atom_id res chain seq x y z
N MET A 1 53.65 -7.83 12.13
CA MET A 1 52.33 -7.45 11.58
C MET A 1 52.15 -5.98 11.88
N SER A 2 51.98 -5.18 10.83
CA SER A 2 52.10 -3.71 10.86
C SER A 2 50.86 -3.08 11.50
N ASP A 3 50.99 -1.93 12.19
CA ASP A 3 49.84 -1.12 12.66
C ASP A 3 48.83 -0.84 11.53
N SER A 4 49.30 -0.76 10.29
CA SER A 4 48.46 -0.63 9.09
C SER A 4 47.49 -1.80 8.90
N ASP A 5 47.89 -3.03 9.24
CA ASP A 5 47.04 -4.22 9.10
C ASP A 5 45.88 -4.20 10.11
N ASN A 6 46.13 -3.68 11.32
CA ASN A 6 45.14 -3.56 12.38
C ASN A 6 44.11 -2.46 12.09
N VAL A 7 44.56 -1.34 11.51
CA VAL A 7 43.69 -0.26 11.03
C VAL A 7 42.78 -0.76 9.91
N ILE A 8 43.32 -1.45 8.90
CA ILE A 8 42.52 -2.02 7.79
C ILE A 8 41.49 -3.04 8.30
N ALA A 9 41.85 -3.88 9.28
CA ALA A 9 40.93 -4.84 9.88
C ALA A 9 39.78 -4.15 10.64
N SER A 10 40.08 -3.11 11.42
CA SER A 10 39.07 -2.29 12.12
C SER A 10 38.12 -1.57 11.16
N LEU A 11 38.66 -0.97 10.09
CA LEU A 11 37.87 -0.35 9.02
C LEU A 11 36.92 -1.33 8.34
N ARG A 12 37.40 -2.56 8.04
CA ARG A 12 36.54 -3.62 7.50
C ARG A 12 35.44 -4.02 8.47
N GLY A 13 35.77 -4.22 9.75
CA GLY A 13 34.81 -4.57 10.79
C GLY A 13 33.68 -3.54 10.94
N ASN A 14 34.03 -2.25 11.01
CA ASN A 14 33.06 -1.16 11.07
C ASN A 14 32.16 -1.12 9.83
N LEU A 15 32.71 -1.29 8.62
CA LEU A 15 31.94 -1.30 7.39
C LEU A 15 30.91 -2.45 7.35
N THR A 16 31.29 -3.64 7.80
CA THR A 16 30.36 -4.78 7.93
C THR A 16 29.26 -4.52 8.96
N ALA A 17 29.57 -3.92 10.10
CA ALA A 17 28.56 -3.59 11.13
C ALA A 17 27.55 -2.55 10.61
N THR A 18 28.02 -1.52 9.91
CA THR A 18 27.15 -0.53 9.27
C THR A 18 26.26 -1.16 8.18
N ALA A 19 26.82 -2.05 7.36
CA ALA A 19 26.03 -2.75 6.34
C ALA A 19 24.94 -3.65 6.93
N ALA A 20 25.23 -4.33 8.05
CA ALA A 20 24.26 -5.16 8.76
C ALA A 20 23.11 -4.31 9.35
N SER A 21 23.43 -3.17 9.98
CA SER A 21 22.43 -2.23 10.49
C SER A 21 21.51 -1.72 9.37
N LEU A 22 22.07 -1.37 8.22
CA LEU A 22 21.29 -0.89 7.07
C LEU A 22 20.36 -1.98 6.52
N LEU A 23 20.81 -3.23 6.45
CA LEU A 23 19.96 -4.35 6.04
C LEU A 23 18.78 -4.54 6.98
N GLN A 24 19.00 -4.39 8.29
CA GLN A 24 17.94 -4.48 9.28
C GLN A 24 16.90 -3.37 9.09
N GLU A 25 17.32 -2.13 8.88
CA GLU A 25 16.41 -1.00 8.60
C GLU A 25 15.62 -1.21 7.31
N LEU A 26 16.27 -1.69 6.24
CA LEU A 26 15.60 -2.00 4.97
C LEU A 26 14.56 -3.13 5.13
N GLU A 27 14.84 -4.12 5.97
CA GLU A 27 13.92 -5.21 6.28
C GLU A 27 12.72 -4.72 7.10
N GLU A 28 12.93 -3.84 8.06
CA GLU A 28 11.87 -3.21 8.83
C GLU A 28 10.96 -2.35 7.94
N LEU A 29 11.54 -1.51 7.07
CA LEU A 29 10.77 -0.74 6.08
C LEU A 29 9.98 -1.64 5.14
N SER A 30 10.59 -2.72 4.64
CA SER A 30 9.90 -3.70 3.80
C SER A 30 8.70 -4.32 4.53
N ARG A 31 8.85 -4.61 5.82
CA ARG A 31 7.78 -5.19 6.64
C ARG A 31 6.65 -4.20 6.87
N VAL A 32 6.95 -2.93 7.17
CA VAL A 32 5.94 -1.88 7.33
C VAL A 32 5.10 -1.72 6.06
N ILE A 33 5.76 -1.67 4.89
CA ILE A 33 5.07 -1.57 3.59
C ILE A 33 4.19 -2.81 3.36
N ALA A 34 4.68 -4.01 3.66
CA ALA A 34 3.92 -5.24 3.50
C ALA A 34 2.68 -5.29 4.41
N THR A 35 2.81 -4.91 5.69
CA THR A 35 1.69 -4.85 6.64
C THR A 35 0.64 -3.85 6.18
N ALA A 36 1.04 -2.62 5.82
CA ALA A 36 0.12 -1.59 5.36
C ALA A 36 -0.71 -2.05 4.15
N ARG A 37 -0.11 -2.85 3.25
CA ARG A 37 -0.84 -3.41 2.11
C ARG A 37 -1.76 -4.56 2.50
N ALA A 38 -1.35 -5.42 3.44
CA ALA A 38 -2.21 -6.50 3.93
C ALA A 38 -3.47 -5.93 4.60
N GLU A 39 -3.35 -4.83 5.35
CA GLU A 39 -4.50 -4.10 5.91
C GLU A 39 -5.44 -3.59 4.81
N VAL A 40 -4.88 -3.07 3.71
CA VAL A 40 -5.67 -2.62 2.55
C VAL A 40 -6.41 -3.78 1.87
N VAL A 41 -5.77 -4.95 1.72
CA VAL A 41 -6.41 -6.16 1.18
C VAL A 41 -7.55 -6.64 2.08
N ALA A 42 -7.37 -6.56 3.40
CA ALA A 42 -8.39 -6.96 4.37
C ALA A 42 -9.67 -6.11 4.31
N LEU A 43 -9.62 -4.91 3.70
CA LEU A 43 -10.79 -4.06 3.47
C LEU A 43 -11.66 -4.51 2.29
N ARG A 44 -11.31 -5.60 1.59
CA ARG A 44 -12.13 -6.17 0.53
C ARG A 44 -13.53 -6.51 1.07
N ALA A 45 -14.56 -5.99 0.39
CA ALA A 45 -15.91 -6.51 0.53
C ALA A 45 -15.92 -7.96 0.02
N GLU A 46 -16.56 -8.88 0.75
CA GLU A 46 -16.71 -10.28 0.37
C GLU A 46 -17.35 -10.37 -1.03
N GLY A 47 -16.62 -10.86 -2.05
CA GLY A 47 -17.17 -11.09 -3.38
C GLY A 47 -16.29 -10.79 -4.60
N LEU A 48 -15.06 -10.28 -4.44
CA LEU A 48 -14.11 -10.11 -5.56
C LEU A 48 -13.23 -11.36 -5.69
N ASP A 49 -13.22 -11.93 -6.90
CA ASP A 49 -12.71 -13.24 -7.30
C ASP A 49 -11.33 -13.62 -6.69
N GLU A 50 -11.22 -14.87 -6.21
CA GLU A 50 -10.06 -15.43 -5.47
C GLU A 50 -8.92 -15.93 -6.38
N ALA A 51 -9.00 -15.71 -7.70
CA ALA A 51 -8.28 -16.51 -8.69
C ALA A 51 -6.77 -16.24 -8.83
N THR A 52 -6.15 -15.36 -8.05
CA THR A 52 -4.69 -15.18 -8.00
C THR A 52 -4.39 -14.58 -6.64
N ILE A 53 -3.34 -15.02 -5.91
CA ILE A 53 -2.82 -14.25 -4.77
C ILE A 53 -2.03 -13.11 -5.39
N PRO A 54 -2.60 -11.91 -5.59
CA PRO A 54 -1.89 -10.82 -6.24
C PRO A 54 -0.89 -10.34 -5.19
N THR A 55 0.25 -9.82 -5.64
CA THR A 55 1.14 -9.21 -4.67
C THR A 55 0.40 -8.04 -4.04
N ALA A 56 0.73 -7.70 -2.80
CA ALA A 56 0.04 -6.63 -2.09
C ALA A 56 0.18 -5.25 -2.82
N THR A 57 1.13 -5.16 -3.76
CA THR A 57 1.24 -4.11 -4.79
C THR A 57 0.07 -4.08 -5.77
N ASP A 58 -0.23 -5.24 -6.36
CA ASP A 58 -1.23 -5.39 -7.42
C ASP A 58 -2.62 -5.06 -6.89
N GLU A 59 -2.84 -5.32 -5.60
CA GLU A 59 -4.05 -4.99 -4.87
C GLU A 59 -4.29 -3.49 -4.73
N LEU A 60 -3.25 -2.72 -4.40
CA LEU A 60 -3.34 -1.26 -4.37
C LEU A 60 -3.64 -0.67 -5.74
N ALA A 61 -3.08 -1.25 -6.81
CA ALA A 61 -3.40 -0.86 -8.17
C ALA A 61 -4.84 -1.25 -8.55
N ALA A 62 -5.30 -2.44 -8.15
CA ALA A 62 -6.66 -2.90 -8.36
C ALA A 62 -7.68 -1.99 -7.68
N ILE A 63 -7.42 -1.48 -6.48
CA ILE A 63 -8.29 -0.50 -5.81
C ILE A 63 -8.44 0.78 -6.63
N VAL A 64 -7.33 1.32 -7.16
CA VAL A 64 -7.38 2.51 -8.04
C VAL A 64 -8.23 2.21 -9.28
N GLN A 65 -8.09 1.03 -9.87
CA GLN A 65 -8.90 0.62 -11.03
C GLN A 65 -10.39 0.44 -10.68
N HIS A 66 -10.71 -0.30 -9.62
CA HIS A 66 -12.10 -0.55 -9.21
C HIS A 66 -12.82 0.75 -8.83
N THR A 67 -12.13 1.68 -8.16
CA THR A 67 -12.71 2.99 -7.82
C THR A 67 -12.91 3.88 -9.05
N ALA A 68 -12.05 3.79 -10.06
CA ALA A 68 -12.26 4.45 -11.34
C ALA A 68 -13.45 3.83 -12.11
N GLN A 69 -13.55 2.49 -12.14
CA GLN A 69 -14.67 1.79 -12.78
C GLN A 69 -16.01 2.12 -12.11
N ALA A 70 -16.09 2.05 -10.79
CA ALA A 70 -17.29 2.44 -10.05
C ALA A 70 -17.70 3.90 -10.34
N THR A 71 -16.71 4.79 -10.52
CA THR A 71 -16.99 6.17 -10.92
C THR A 71 -17.56 6.24 -12.33
N HIS A 72 -17.07 5.44 -13.27
CA HIS A 72 -17.63 5.37 -14.62
C HIS A 72 -19.08 4.89 -14.59
N GLU A 73 -19.40 3.85 -13.81
CA GLU A 73 -20.78 3.37 -13.65
C GLU A 73 -21.72 4.43 -13.05
N ILE A 74 -21.23 5.26 -12.12
CA ILE A 74 -21.99 6.41 -11.58
C ILE A 74 -22.25 7.46 -12.66
N LEU A 75 -21.25 7.75 -13.50
CA LEU A 75 -21.39 8.70 -14.61
C LEU A 75 -22.40 8.20 -15.65
N ASP A 76 -22.35 6.92 -16.02
CA ASP A 76 -23.32 6.30 -16.93
C ASP A 76 -24.75 6.36 -16.36
N ALA A 77 -24.91 6.18 -15.05
CA ALA A 77 -26.20 6.36 -14.39
C ALA A 77 -26.68 7.82 -14.44
N CYS A 78 -25.77 8.78 -14.32
CA CYS A 78 -26.08 10.21 -14.48
C CYS A 78 -26.54 10.54 -15.89
N GLU A 79 -25.87 10.01 -16.92
CA GLU A 79 -26.30 10.18 -18.31
C GLU A 79 -27.72 9.62 -18.51
N GLN A 80 -28.04 8.46 -17.92
CA GLN A 80 -29.40 7.92 -17.96
C GLN A 80 -30.41 8.84 -17.26
N LEU A 81 -30.07 9.43 -16.11
CA LEU A 81 -30.93 10.40 -15.42
C LEU A 81 -31.20 11.63 -16.28
N GLU A 82 -30.23 12.12 -17.04
CA GLU A 82 -30.41 13.23 -17.97
C GLU A 82 -31.38 12.90 -19.10
N THR A 83 -31.43 11.65 -19.58
CA THR A 83 -32.44 11.24 -20.58
C THR A 83 -33.85 11.13 -20.00
N LEU A 84 -33.97 10.95 -18.68
CA LEU A 84 -35.23 10.82 -17.97
C LEU A 84 -35.75 12.18 -17.47
N ALA A 85 -34.87 13.14 -17.17
CA ALA A 85 -35.24 14.44 -16.63
C ALA A 85 -36.28 15.20 -17.50
N PRO A 86 -36.20 15.21 -18.86
CA PRO A 86 -37.22 15.85 -19.70
C PRO A 86 -38.60 15.19 -19.66
N LYS A 87 -38.69 13.96 -19.13
CA LYS A 87 -39.94 13.21 -18.97
C LYS A 87 -40.59 13.46 -17.61
N ALA A 88 -39.91 14.13 -16.69
CA ALA A 88 -40.47 14.57 -15.42
C ALA A 88 -41.12 15.96 -15.56
N GLU A 89 -42.14 16.24 -14.76
CA GLU A 89 -42.85 17.53 -14.80
C GLU A 89 -42.44 18.46 -13.64
N GLY A 90 -42.40 19.76 -13.92
CA GLY A 90 -42.17 20.82 -12.93
C GLY A 90 -40.80 20.75 -12.26
N ASP A 91 -40.75 21.18 -11.00
CA ASP A 91 -39.51 21.32 -10.19
C ASP A 91 -38.69 20.03 -10.07
N VAL A 92 -39.29 18.86 -10.36
CA VAL A 92 -38.58 17.56 -10.34
C VAL A 92 -37.53 17.48 -11.44
N ALA A 93 -37.83 17.97 -12.66
CA ALA A 93 -36.89 17.95 -13.78
C ALA A 93 -35.66 18.84 -13.50
N ASP A 94 -35.89 20.03 -12.94
CA ASP A 94 -34.83 20.96 -12.54
C ASP A 94 -33.99 20.39 -11.39
N GLY A 95 -34.64 19.74 -10.43
CA GLY A 95 -33.99 19.05 -9.33
C GLY A 95 -33.07 17.91 -9.80
N MET A 96 -33.54 17.08 -10.73
CA MET A 96 -32.74 16.00 -11.33
C MET A 96 -31.53 16.53 -12.08
N THR A 97 -31.72 17.57 -12.89
CA THR A 97 -30.63 18.21 -13.64
C THR A 97 -29.58 18.79 -12.70
N THR A 98 -30.03 19.54 -11.68
CA THR A 98 -29.14 20.13 -10.67
C THR A 98 -28.36 19.07 -9.90
N ALA A 99 -29.02 17.98 -9.49
CA ALA A 99 -28.37 16.89 -8.77
C ALA A 99 -27.33 16.18 -9.66
N THR A 100 -27.66 15.93 -10.92
CA THR A 100 -26.76 15.28 -11.90
C THR A 100 -25.51 16.12 -12.14
N THR A 101 -25.65 17.43 -12.37
CA THR A 101 -24.51 18.34 -12.51
C THR A 101 -23.58 18.31 -11.30
N ARG A 102 -24.14 18.30 -10.08
CA ARG A 102 -23.34 18.20 -8.85
C ARG A 102 -22.59 16.88 -8.73
N ILE A 103 -23.15 15.78 -9.25
CA ILE A 103 -22.45 14.49 -9.29
C ILE A 103 -21.28 14.57 -10.29
N TYR A 104 -21.47 15.14 -11.49
CA TYR A 104 -20.36 15.33 -12.44
C TYR A 104 -19.20 16.12 -11.84
N GLU A 105 -19.49 17.23 -11.16
CA GLU A 105 -18.47 18.02 -10.46
C GLU A 105 -17.74 17.21 -9.37
N ALA A 106 -18.48 16.43 -8.57
CA ALA A 106 -17.90 15.58 -7.54
C ALA A 106 -17.00 14.48 -8.15
N CYS A 107 -17.42 13.85 -9.24
CA CYS A 107 -16.63 12.86 -9.97
C CYS A 107 -15.36 13.45 -10.59
N ALA A 108 -15.39 14.71 -11.05
CA ALA A 108 -14.19 15.39 -11.52
C ALA A 108 -13.13 15.56 -10.42
N PHE A 109 -13.54 15.84 -9.18
CA PHE A 109 -12.62 15.85 -8.03
C PHE A 109 -12.13 14.46 -7.64
N GLN A 110 -12.97 13.44 -7.82
CA GLN A 110 -12.58 12.04 -7.62
C GLN A 110 -11.47 11.64 -8.59
N ASP A 111 -11.53 12.06 -9.86
CA ASP A 111 -10.50 11.73 -10.85
C ASP A 111 -9.11 12.26 -10.44
N ILE A 112 -9.04 13.51 -9.99
CA ILE A 112 -7.79 14.10 -9.47
C ILE A 112 -7.29 13.31 -8.25
N THR A 113 -8.20 12.87 -7.38
CA THR A 113 -7.86 12.06 -6.21
C THR A 113 -7.34 10.68 -6.62
N GLY A 114 -8.00 10.01 -7.58
CA GLY A 114 -7.57 8.74 -8.14
C GLY A 114 -6.18 8.80 -8.77
N GLN A 115 -5.90 9.85 -9.55
CA GLN A 115 -4.58 10.10 -10.12
C GLN A 115 -3.50 10.31 -9.03
N ARG A 116 -3.81 11.03 -7.96
CA ARG A 116 -2.88 11.23 -6.83
C ARG A 116 -2.59 9.91 -6.11
N ILE A 117 -3.61 9.10 -5.86
CA ILE A 117 -3.45 7.77 -5.25
C ILE A 117 -2.60 6.89 -6.16
N ALA A 118 -2.87 6.84 -7.47
CA ALA A 118 -2.08 6.09 -8.44
C ALA A 118 -0.58 6.45 -8.36
N LYS A 119 -0.26 7.75 -8.25
CA LYS A 119 1.13 8.21 -8.08
C LYS A 119 1.76 7.72 -6.78
N VAL A 120 1.02 7.72 -5.67
CA VAL A 120 1.49 7.20 -4.38
C VAL A 120 1.74 5.69 -4.47
N VAL A 121 0.82 4.93 -5.06
CA VAL A 121 0.97 3.49 -5.26
C VAL A 121 2.22 3.18 -6.08
N ASN A 122 2.43 3.87 -7.21
CA ASN A 122 3.62 3.72 -8.04
C ASN A 122 4.93 4.07 -7.30
N ALA A 123 4.89 5.08 -6.42
CA ALA A 123 6.05 5.43 -5.60
C ALA A 123 6.38 4.31 -4.59
N LEU A 124 5.38 3.73 -3.92
CA LEU A 124 5.57 2.60 -3.00
C LEU A 124 6.14 1.37 -3.72
N GLN A 125 5.65 1.07 -4.93
CA GLN A 125 6.20 0.01 -5.80
C GLN A 125 7.68 0.26 -6.12
N THR A 126 8.03 1.50 -6.45
CA THR A 126 9.41 1.88 -6.77
C THR A 126 10.32 1.73 -5.55
N ILE A 127 9.84 2.13 -4.37
CA ILE A 127 10.59 1.99 -3.10
C ILE A 127 10.86 0.52 -2.83
N GLU A 128 9.84 -0.34 -2.90
CA GLU A 128 9.97 -1.77 -2.67
C GLU A 128 10.95 -2.43 -3.65
N ALA A 129 10.85 -2.10 -4.94
CA ALA A 129 11.79 -2.60 -5.95
C ALA A 129 13.24 -2.16 -5.66
N ARG A 130 13.44 -0.94 -5.15
CA ARG A 130 14.77 -0.47 -4.73
C ARG A 130 15.28 -1.17 -3.48
N ILE A 131 14.42 -1.40 -2.48
CA ILE A 131 14.75 -2.16 -1.27
C ILE A 131 15.19 -3.58 -1.67
N GLY A 132 14.41 -4.26 -2.53
CA GLY A 132 14.75 -5.59 -3.02
C GLY A 132 16.09 -5.63 -3.74
N LYS A 133 16.36 -4.66 -4.63
CA LYS A 133 17.66 -4.52 -5.31
C LYS A 133 18.81 -4.26 -4.34
N ALA A 134 18.61 -3.38 -3.35
CA ALA A 134 19.62 -3.07 -2.34
C ALA A 134 19.98 -4.32 -1.52
N LYS A 135 18.97 -5.08 -1.05
CA LYS A 135 19.18 -6.35 -0.34
C LYS A 135 19.96 -7.36 -1.19
N ALA A 136 19.59 -7.52 -2.47
CA ALA A 136 20.28 -8.44 -3.38
C ALA A 136 21.75 -8.04 -3.64
N ASN A 137 22.02 -6.75 -3.83
CA ASN A 137 23.37 -6.23 -4.04
C ASN A 137 24.26 -6.44 -2.82
N LEU A 138 23.74 -6.18 -1.61
CA LEU A 138 24.50 -6.38 -0.37
C LEU A 138 24.78 -7.86 -0.10
N ALA A 139 23.85 -8.75 -0.41
CA ALA A 139 24.07 -10.19 -0.34
C ALA A 139 25.19 -10.66 -1.29
N THR A 140 25.24 -10.10 -2.51
CA THR A 140 26.26 -10.43 -3.53
C THR A 140 27.67 -9.96 -3.14
N GLN A 141 27.79 -8.89 -2.32
CA GLN A 141 29.07 -8.37 -1.83
C GLN A 141 29.65 -9.13 -0.63
N GLY A 142 29.09 -10.30 -0.28
CA GLY A 142 29.64 -11.15 0.78
C GLY A 142 29.35 -10.64 2.19
N VAL A 143 28.43 -9.68 2.36
CA VAL A 143 27.77 -9.43 3.65
C VAL A 143 26.80 -10.58 3.88
N THR A 144 27.37 -11.76 4.13
CA THR A 144 26.63 -13.00 4.35
C THR A 144 26.06 -12.92 5.75
N THR A 145 24.73 -12.80 5.83
CA THR A 145 23.87 -13.10 6.98
C THR A 145 24.63 -13.48 8.26
N LEU A 146 25.00 -12.49 9.06
CA LEU A 146 25.17 -12.73 10.49
C LEU A 146 23.74 -12.79 11.03
N THR A 147 23.31 -14.01 11.36
CA THR A 147 22.06 -14.31 12.04
C THR A 147 21.77 -13.25 13.10
N ALA A 148 20.59 -12.63 13.00
CA ALA A 148 20.11 -11.67 13.99
C ALA A 148 20.27 -12.27 15.40
N PRO A 149 20.74 -11.49 16.40
CA PRO A 149 20.66 -11.93 17.79
C PRO A 149 19.19 -12.19 18.08
N THR A 150 18.85 -13.42 18.46
CA THR A 150 17.50 -13.77 18.89
C THR A 150 17.13 -12.85 20.04
N LEU A 151 16.20 -11.92 19.80
CA LEU A 151 15.64 -11.09 20.86
C LEU A 151 15.00 -12.02 21.90
N PRO A 152 15.28 -11.86 23.20
CA PRO A 152 14.62 -12.64 24.23
C PRO A 152 13.11 -12.38 24.15
N ALA A 153 12.33 -13.46 24.13
CA ALA A 153 10.88 -13.37 24.12
C ALA A 153 10.40 -12.48 25.28
N THR A 154 9.64 -11.44 24.95
CA THR A 154 8.98 -10.61 25.95
C THR A 154 8.04 -11.49 26.78
N PRO A 155 8.10 -11.44 28.12
CA PRO A 155 7.15 -12.16 28.97
C PRO A 155 5.73 -11.71 28.66
N GLY A 156 4.84 -12.69 28.50
CA GLY A 156 3.49 -12.51 27.98
C GLY A 156 2.69 -11.36 28.59
N THR A 157 2.03 -10.60 27.74
CA THR A 157 0.94 -9.72 28.14
C THR A 157 -0.21 -10.58 28.66
N PRO A 158 -0.77 -10.32 29.85
CA PRO A 158 -1.90 -11.09 30.36
C PRO A 158 -3.11 -10.87 29.45
N ALA A 159 -3.72 -11.99 29.03
CA ALA A 159 -4.90 -12.01 28.18
C ALA A 159 -6.05 -11.23 28.85
N LEU A 160 -6.54 -10.20 28.16
CA LEU A 160 -7.76 -9.50 28.54
C LEU A 160 -8.94 -10.47 28.36
N ALA A 161 -9.55 -10.88 29.48
CA ALA A 161 -10.69 -11.80 29.48
C ALA A 161 -11.88 -11.20 28.72
N ALA A 162 -12.40 -11.93 27.74
CA ALA A 162 -13.62 -11.59 27.03
C ALA A 162 -14.84 -11.63 27.98
N PRO A 163 -15.83 -10.74 27.82
CA PRO A 163 -17.02 -10.73 28.66
C PRO A 163 -17.91 -11.95 28.36
N ARG A 164 -18.23 -12.71 29.41
CA ARG A 164 -19.22 -13.81 29.35
C ARG A 164 -20.59 -13.22 29.02
N ARG A 165 -21.12 -13.54 27.83
CA ARG A 165 -22.54 -13.30 27.51
C ARG A 165 -23.40 -14.19 28.42
N ARG A 166 -24.37 -13.57 29.08
CA ARG A 166 -25.50 -14.23 29.75
C ARG A 166 -26.60 -14.50 28.73
#